data_AF-A0A3C0C8S2-F1
#
_entry.id   AF-A0A3C0C8S2-F1
#
_cell.length_a   1.000
_cell.length_b   1.000
_cell.length_c   1.000
_cell.angle_alpha   90.00
_cell.angle_beta   90.00
_cell.angle_gamma   90.00
#
_symmetry.space_group_name_H-M   'P 1'
#
loop_
_entity.id
_entity.type
_entity.pdbx_description
1 polymer ?
#
loop_
_entity_poly.entity_id
_entity_poly.type
_entity_poly.pdbx_seq_one_letter_code
_entity_poly.pdbx_strand_id
1 'polypeptide(L)' 'LLPLAEIITPNIPEAEVLSGIRIRDREGMKEAARIITRSTGTNILIKGG' A
#
# COMPACT_ATOMS: atom_id res chain seq x y z
N LEU A 1 5.59 12.91 -7.89
CA LEU A 1 4.11 12.76 -7.92
C LEU A 1 3.60 11.62 -7.02
N LEU A 2 4.31 11.24 -5.94
CA LEU A 2 3.72 10.55 -4.78
C LEU A 2 4.08 11.37 -3.52
N PRO A 3 3.08 11.95 -2.82
CA PRO A 3 2.56 13.26 -3.27
C PRO A 3 1.86 14.18 -2.23
N LEU A 4 1.51 15.38 -2.72
CA LEU A 4 0.47 16.33 -2.26
C LEU A 4 -0.95 15.74 -1.98
N ALA A 5 -1.14 14.42 -2.09
CA ALA A 5 -2.45 13.80 -1.91
C ALA A 5 -2.59 13.25 -0.50
N GLU A 6 -3.76 13.42 0.11
CA GLU A 6 -4.05 12.95 1.48
C GLU A 6 -4.11 11.42 1.58
N ILE A 7 -4.35 10.73 0.46
CA ILE A 7 -4.45 9.27 0.38
C ILE A 7 -3.97 8.73 -0.97
N ILE A 8 -3.30 7.57 -0.94
CA ILE A 8 -2.91 6.78 -2.11
C ILE A 8 -3.67 5.46 -2.06
N THR A 9 -4.24 5.02 -3.18
CA THR A 9 -5.12 3.84 -3.23
C THR A 9 -4.65 2.73 -4.19
N PRO A 10 -3.51 2.05 -3.92
CA PRO A 10 -3.00 1.03 -4.82
C PRO A 10 -3.91 -0.20 -4.83
N ASN A 11 -3.92 -0.95 -5.94
CA ASN A 11 -4.45 -2.32 -5.95
C ASN A 11 -3.44 -3.32 -5.37
N ILE A 12 -3.78 -4.62 -5.31
CA ILE A 12 -2.89 -5.66 -4.76
C ILE A 12 -1.55 -5.74 -5.52
N PRO A 13 -1.49 -5.92 -6.86
CA PRO A 13 -0.22 -5.95 -7.58
C PRO A 13 0.65 -4.70 -7.37
N GLU A 14 0.04 -3.52 -7.37
CA GLU A 14 0.75 -2.26 -7.08
C GLU A 14 1.29 -2.23 -5.65
N ALA A 15 0.48 -2.65 -4.67
CA ALA A 15 0.91 -2.71 -3.28
C ALA A 15 2.04 -3.73 -3.06
N GLU A 16 2.05 -4.87 -3.76
CA GLU A 16 3.17 -5.82 -3.72
C GLU A 16 4.47 -5.19 -4.22
N VAL A 17 4.42 -4.46 -5.34
CA VAL A 17 5.59 -3.76 -5.90
C VAL A 17 6.08 -2.65 -4.96
N LEU A 18 5.18 -1.85 -4.40
CA LEU A 18 5.53 -0.73 -3.52
C LEU A 18 6.02 -1.18 -2.14
N SER A 19 5.48 -2.27 -1.60
CA SER A 19 5.87 -2.82 -0.30
C SER A 19 7.03 -3.81 -0.35
N GLY A 20 7.31 -4.39 -1.52
CA GLY A 20 8.32 -5.44 -1.69
C GLY A 20 7.92 -6.80 -1.09
N ILE A 21 6.66 -6.97 -0.65
CA ILE A 21 6.16 -8.23 -0.07
C ILE A 21 5.01 -8.79 -0.91
N ARG A 22 4.79 -10.11 -0.79
CA ARG A 22 3.62 -10.77 -1.38
C ARG A 22 2.42 -10.64 -0.44
N ILE A 23 1.26 -10.30 -0.99
CA ILE A 23 0.00 -10.17 -0.26
C ILE A 23 -0.84 -11.41 -0.54
N ARG A 24 -1.06 -12.24 0.47
CA ARG A 24 -1.82 -13.51 0.36
C ARG A 24 -3.15 -13.47 1.11
N ASP A 25 -3.28 -12.55 2.05
CA ASP A 25 -4.42 -12.43 2.94
C ASP A 25 -4.56 -10.97 3.43
N ARG A 26 -5.54 -10.76 4.31
CA ARG A 26 -5.84 -9.44 4.89
C ARG A 26 -4.73 -8.92 5.81
N GLU A 27 -3.97 -9.79 6.47
CA GLU A 27 -2.86 -9.35 7.32
C GLU A 27 -1.68 -8.89 6.46
N GLY A 28 -1.41 -9.60 5.35
CA GLY A 28 -0.47 -9.18 4.33
C GLY A 28 -0.84 -7.83 3.72
N MET A 29 -2.12 -7.57 3.46
CA MET A 29 -2.58 -6.25 3.01
C MET A 29 -2.26 -5.15 4.04
N LYS A 30 -2.55 -5.39 5.32
CA LYS A 30 -2.26 -4.42 6.39
C LYS A 30 -0.76 -4.14 6.49
N GLU A 31 0.06 -5.19 6.38
CA GLU A 31 1.51 -5.03 6.43
C GLU A 31 2.05 -4.25 5.23
N ALA A 32 1.59 -4.56 4.02
CA ALA A 32 1.94 -3.80 2.83
C ALA A 32 1.55 -2.32 2.98
N ALA A 33 0.35 -2.03 3.47
CA ALA A 33 -0.08 -0.65 3.72
C ALA A 33 0.82 0.06 4.75
N ARG A 34 1.24 -0.61 5.82
CA ARG A 34 2.18 -0.04 6.81
C ARG A 34 3.55 0.26 6.19
N ILE A 35 4.10 -0.66 5.40
CA ILE A 35 5.40 -0.48 4.73
C ILE A 35 5.33 0.73 3.79
N ILE A 36 4.30 0.81 2.96
CA ILE A 36 4.12 1.90 1.99
C ILE A 36 3.88 3.23 2.71
N THR A 37 3.10 3.24 3.80
CA THR A 37 2.89 4.44 4.61
C THR A 37 4.21 4.96 5.18
N ARG A 38 5.07 4.06 5.69
CA ARG A 38 6.39 4.42 6.22
C ARG A 38 7.34 4.96 5.15
N SER A 39 7.27 4.46 3.92
CA SER A 39 8.15 4.91 2.83
C SER A 39 7.66 6.21 2.17
N THR A 40 6.34 6.45 2.13
CA THR A 40 5.73 7.59 1.43
C THR A 40 5.28 8.73 2.35
N GLY A 41 5.13 8.47 3.65
CA GLY A 41 4.55 9.43 4.60
C GLY A 41 3.07 9.75 4.35
N THR A 42 2.37 8.95 3.55
CA THR A 42 0.98 9.20 3.11
C THR A 42 0.07 8.03 3.49
N ASN A 43 -1.21 8.31 3.73
CA ASN A 43 -2.19 7.27 4.06
C ASN A 43 -2.43 6.33 2.86
N ILE A 44 -2.54 5.03 3.12
CA ILE A 44 -2.68 3.99 2.09
C ILE A 44 -3.99 3.23 2.27
N LEU A 45 -4.79 3.15 1.20
CA LEU A 45 -5.98 2.30 1.11
C LEU A 45 -5.82 1.29 -0.03
N ILE A 46 -5.51 0.04 0.30
CA ILE A 46 -5.35 -1.01 -0.70
C ILE A 46 -6.72 -1.46 -1.21
N LYS A 47 -6.95 -1.37 -2.52
CA LYS A 47 -8.16 -1.87 -3.18
C LYS A 47 -8.13 -3.40 -3.20
N GLY A 48 -8.98 -4.02 -2.40
CA GLY A 48 -9.26 -5.46 -2.43
C GLY A 48 -10.46 -5.74 -3.33
N GLY A 49 -10.23 -5.77 -4.64
CA GLY A 49 -11.12 -6.47 -5.57
C GLY A 49 -10.89 -7.97 -5.47
#